data_AF-A0A835FIG6-F1
#
_entry.id   AF-A0A835FIG6-F1
#
_cell.length_a   1.000
_cell.length_b   1.000
_cell.length_c   1.000
_cell.angle_alpha   90.00
_cell.angle_beta   90.00
_cell.angle_gamma   90.00
#
_symmetry.space_group_name_H-M   'P 1'
#
loop_
_entity.id
_entity.type
_entity.pdbx_description
1 polymer ?
#
loop_
_entity_poly.entity_id
_entity_poly.type
_entity_poly.pdbx_seq_one_letter_code
_entity_poly.pdbx_strand_id
1 'polypeptide(L)'
;MVQRHNGIPKLTVVWVANRETPIVVVPGSSSTSSPTLSLTNASNLVLSDAGGRVVWSTDIVTGTAATSATLTNSRNLEVRSPMNSTMLWQSFELADTFLPDMKIRASRVGRPGDRLVSWKAPGDPSPGIFASGIDPVTSLQLFTWNGSSPLPLSGAAPWTGYRVGNNFIESTSTTINLTVLDVMDDDASMSFTLSPGGTITRESPAEGYQFSVVSFRDIIAATDNFHESYMIGQGGFGKVYKANLYGQEVAIKRICRDSEQGILEFRNEVVLIAKLQHRNLVKFFGCCIEGDEKLLILEYMPV
;
A
#
# COMPACT_ATOMS: atom_id res chain seq x y z
N MET A 1 11.24 -1.25 22.71
CA MET A 1 9.99 -2.03 22.53
C MET A 1 10.16 -2.93 21.31
N VAL A 2 9.79 -4.20 21.39
CA VAL A 2 10.00 -5.20 20.32
C VAL A 2 8.70 -5.94 20.07
N GLN A 3 8.27 -6.00 18.82
CA GLN A 3 7.12 -6.80 18.42
C GLN A 3 7.56 -8.18 17.91
N ARG A 4 6.81 -9.22 18.28
CA ARG A 4 7.18 -10.63 18.08
C ARG A 4 6.05 -11.44 17.47
N HIS A 5 6.39 -12.51 16.75
CA HIS A 5 5.43 -13.48 16.26
C HIS A 5 5.27 -14.66 17.24
N ASN A 6 4.07 -14.84 17.79
CA ASN A 6 3.81 -15.83 18.86
C ASN A 6 3.60 -17.29 18.38
N GLY A 7 3.71 -17.57 17.07
CA GLY A 7 3.46 -18.89 16.48
C GLY A 7 4.69 -19.61 15.89
N ILE A 8 5.90 -19.06 16.02
CA ILE A 8 7.13 -19.65 15.46
C ILE A 8 8.04 -20.08 16.62
N PRO A 9 8.57 -21.33 16.64
CA PRO A 9 9.42 -21.84 17.73
C PRO A 9 10.70 -21.02 17.95
N LYS A 10 11.18 -20.39 16.87
CA LYS A 10 12.32 -19.47 16.88
C LYS A 10 11.82 -18.04 17.05
N LEU A 11 12.35 -17.35 18.06
CA LEU A 11 12.07 -15.93 18.31
C LEU A 11 12.28 -15.12 17.02
N THR A 12 11.19 -14.55 16.49
CA THR A 12 11.20 -13.72 15.29
C THR A 12 10.74 -12.32 15.68
N VAL A 13 11.66 -11.37 15.60
CA VAL A 13 11.42 -9.94 15.81
C VAL A 13 10.97 -9.34 14.49
N VAL A 14 9.85 -8.62 14.50
CA VAL A 14 9.26 -8.03 13.28
C VAL A 14 9.25 -6.51 13.29
N TRP A 15 9.55 -5.89 14.44
CA TRP A 15 9.66 -4.44 14.59
C TRP A 15 10.41 -4.08 15.88
N VAL A 16 11.23 -3.02 15.83
CA VAL A 16 12.00 -2.49 16.96
C VAL A 16 11.92 -0.95 16.98
N ALA A 17 11.33 -0.39 18.04
CA ALA A 17 11.14 1.07 18.17
C ALA A 17 12.48 1.84 18.23
N ASN A 18 13.31 1.47 19.19
CA ASN A 18 14.52 2.20 19.58
C ASN A 18 15.77 1.58 18.92
N ARG A 19 15.67 1.33 17.61
CA ARG A 19 16.72 0.63 16.84
C ARG A 19 18.04 1.41 16.77
N GLU A 20 17.99 2.74 16.85
CA GLU A 20 19.16 3.62 16.82
C GLU A 20 19.73 3.90 18.21
N THR A 21 18.87 3.85 19.23
CA THR A 21 19.15 4.25 20.61
C THR A 21 18.81 3.09 21.57
N PRO A 22 19.66 2.03 21.61
CA PRO A 22 19.44 0.89 22.48
C PRO A 22 19.53 1.30 23.96
N ILE A 23 18.64 0.74 24.79
CA ILE A 23 18.73 0.89 26.24
C ILE A 23 19.84 -0.04 26.73
N VAL A 24 20.92 0.54 27.23
CA VAL A 24 22.04 -0.21 27.81
C VAL A 24 21.79 -0.39 29.30
N VAL A 25 21.69 -1.64 29.74
CA VAL A 25 21.69 -1.97 31.18
C VAL A 25 23.14 -2.06 31.62
N VAL A 26 23.57 -1.16 32.50
CA VAL A 26 24.93 -1.19 33.04
C VAL A 26 24.99 -2.26 34.14
N PRO A 27 25.80 -3.31 34.01
CA PRO A 27 25.93 -4.31 35.07
C PRO A 27 26.44 -3.66 36.36
N GLY A 28 25.67 -3.80 37.45
CA GLY A 28 26.01 -3.21 38.75
C GLY A 28 25.39 -1.85 39.03
N SER A 29 24.63 -1.25 38.09
CA SER A 29 23.79 -0.09 38.43
C SER A 29 22.60 -0.56 39.27
N SER A 30 22.49 -0.05 40.50
CA SER A 30 21.42 -0.38 41.45
C SER A 30 20.07 0.25 41.11
N SER A 31 19.79 0.56 39.83
CA SER A 31 18.49 1.06 39.41
C SER A 31 17.49 -0.09 39.45
N THR A 32 16.62 -0.08 40.45
CA THR A 32 15.47 -1.00 40.57
C THR A 32 14.37 -0.68 39.56
N SER A 33 14.43 0.50 38.94
CA SER A 33 13.51 0.95 37.91
C SER A 33 13.71 0.19 36.61
N SER A 34 12.61 -0.24 36.01
CA SER A 34 12.60 -0.81 34.66
C SER A 34 12.33 0.27 33.62
N PRO A 35 12.78 0.09 32.36
CA PRO A 35 12.34 0.93 31.26
C PRO A 35 10.82 0.98 31.15
N THR A 36 10.29 2.13 30.76
CA THR A 36 8.85 2.36 30.67
C THR A 36 8.45 2.77 29.27
N LEU A 37 7.30 2.28 28.82
CA LEU A 37 6.61 2.73 27.62
C LEU A 37 5.31 3.38 28.07
N SER A 38 5.14 4.66 27.77
CA SER A 38 3.96 5.43 28.21
C SER A 38 3.43 6.34 27.11
N LEU A 39 2.13 6.59 27.15
CA LEU A 39 1.49 7.61 26.32
C LEU A 39 1.48 8.92 27.10
N THR A 40 2.00 9.99 26.51
CA THR A 40 2.01 11.31 27.13
C THR A 40 0.71 12.06 26.88
N ASN A 41 0.47 13.11 27.66
CA ASN A 41 -0.69 14.01 27.48
C ASN A 41 -0.68 14.73 26.12
N ALA A 42 0.49 14.79 25.47
CA ALA A 42 0.68 15.33 24.12
C ALA A 42 0.61 14.23 23.04
N SER A 43 -0.11 13.13 23.29
CA SER A 43 -0.36 12.05 22.31
C SER A 43 0.86 11.21 21.93
N ASN A 44 2.03 11.54 22.45
CA ASN A 44 3.26 10.88 22.05
C ASN A 44 3.45 9.58 22.83
N LEU A 45 3.71 8.49 22.12
CA LEU A 45 4.17 7.25 22.75
C LEU A 45 5.67 7.41 22.98
N VAL A 46 6.11 7.21 24.21
CA VAL A 46 7.47 7.48 24.67
C VAL A 46 8.05 6.24 25.33
N LEU A 47 9.25 5.86 24.90
CA LEU A 47 10.06 4.85 25.57
C LEU A 47 11.15 5.55 26.38
N SER A 48 11.19 5.29 27.68
CA SER A 48 12.20 5.82 28.59
C SER A 48 13.03 4.70 29.22
N ASP A 49 14.30 4.98 29.48
CA ASP A 49 15.15 4.08 30.25
C ASP A 49 14.81 4.10 31.75
N ALA A 50 15.50 3.27 32.53
CA ALA A 50 15.33 3.16 33.97
C ALA A 50 15.59 4.49 34.71
N GLY A 51 16.39 5.40 34.14
CA GLY A 51 16.66 6.73 34.68
C GLY A 51 15.61 7.77 34.29
N GLY A 52 14.58 7.39 33.53
CA GLY A 52 13.55 8.30 33.02
C GLY A 52 13.98 9.09 31.79
N ARG A 53 15.17 8.84 31.23
CA ARG A 53 15.60 9.49 29.98
C ARG A 53 14.83 8.89 28.81
N VAL A 54 14.22 9.76 28.01
CA VAL A 54 13.54 9.36 26.77
C VAL A 54 14.57 8.87 25.76
N VAL A 55 14.39 7.65 25.28
CA VAL A 55 15.25 7.04 24.25
C VAL A 55 14.59 6.97 22.88
N TRP A 56 13.25 7.05 22.82
CA TRP A 56 12.49 7.04 21.57
C TRP A 56 11.10 7.66 21.77
N SER A 57 10.57 8.34 20.74
CA SER A 57 9.20 8.84 20.69
C SER A 57 8.60 8.78 19.28
N THR A 58 7.29 8.93 19.18
CA THR A 58 6.53 8.98 17.92
C THR A 58 6.57 10.33 17.20
N ASP A 59 7.08 11.38 17.85
CA ASP A 59 7.22 12.74 17.32
C ASP A 59 5.96 13.31 16.66
N ILE A 60 4.80 13.03 17.25
CA ILE A 60 3.49 13.51 16.81
C ILE A 60 3.39 15.02 17.09
N VAL A 61 3.18 15.81 16.04
CA VAL A 61 3.17 17.30 16.07
C VAL A 61 1.77 17.89 16.34
N THR A 62 0.71 17.08 16.27
CA THR A 62 -0.67 17.56 16.41
C THR A 62 -1.02 17.91 17.86
N GLY A 63 -1.55 19.11 18.11
CA GLY A 63 -1.99 19.59 19.43
C GLY A 63 -3.28 18.95 19.98
N THR A 64 -3.78 17.88 19.35
CA THR A 64 -4.96 17.14 19.79
C THR A 64 -4.55 15.94 20.64
N ALA A 65 -5.05 15.87 21.87
CA ALA A 65 -4.74 14.83 22.85
C ALA A 65 -5.32 13.47 22.41
N ALA A 66 -4.45 12.57 21.96
CA ALA A 66 -4.70 11.16 21.77
C ALA A 66 -4.70 10.47 23.12
N THR A 67 -5.69 9.63 23.38
CA THR A 67 -5.86 8.96 24.67
C THR A 67 -5.52 7.47 24.63
N SER A 68 -5.23 6.90 23.44
CA SER A 68 -4.90 5.48 23.35
C SER A 68 -3.88 5.15 22.25
N ALA A 69 -3.03 4.17 22.58
CA ALA A 69 -2.20 3.44 21.64
C ALA A 69 -2.70 1.98 21.62
N THR A 70 -3.02 1.46 20.45
CA THR A 70 -3.67 0.15 20.30
C THR A 70 -2.89 -0.72 19.34
N LEU A 71 -2.66 -1.98 19.73
CA LEU A 71 -2.13 -3.00 18.85
C LEU A 71 -3.28 -3.69 18.10
N THR A 72 -3.32 -3.57 16.79
CA THR A 72 -4.37 -4.16 15.95
C THR A 72 -4.12 -5.64 15.65
N ASN A 73 -5.15 -6.34 15.18
CA ASN A 73 -5.05 -7.75 14.76
C ASN A 73 -4.09 -7.94 13.57
N SER A 74 -3.92 -6.91 12.74
CA SER A 74 -2.92 -6.89 11.65
C SER A 74 -1.50 -6.63 12.15
N ARG A 75 -1.26 -6.68 13.47
CA ARG A 75 0.05 -6.46 14.09
C ARG A 75 0.59 -5.05 13.85
N ASN A 76 -0.28 -4.05 13.67
CA ASN A 76 0.12 -2.65 13.62
C ASN A 76 -0.13 -1.99 14.98
N LEU A 77 0.88 -1.35 15.56
CA LEU A 77 0.70 -0.47 16.70
C LEU A 77 0.33 0.93 16.20
N GLU A 78 -0.83 1.42 16.60
CA GLU A 78 -1.38 2.69 16.12
C GLU A 78 -1.67 3.64 17.28
N VAL A 79 -1.38 4.92 17.06
CA VAL A 79 -1.85 6.02 17.92
C VAL A 79 -2.94 6.76 17.16
N ARG A 80 -4.13 6.86 17.75
CA ARG A 80 -5.30 7.48 17.09
C ARG A 80 -5.87 8.63 17.92
N SER A 81 -6.35 9.65 17.23
CA SER A 81 -7.10 10.75 17.84
C SER A 81 -8.47 10.26 18.32
N PRO A 82 -8.88 10.51 19.57
CA PRO A 82 -10.16 10.08 20.11
C PRO A 82 -11.34 10.86 19.52
N MET A 83 -11.10 12.07 19.00
CA MET A 83 -12.18 12.94 18.50
C MET A 83 -12.74 12.48 17.16
N ASN A 84 -11.88 11.99 16.28
CA ASN A 84 -12.22 11.65 14.89
C ASN A 84 -11.65 10.31 14.43
N SER A 85 -11.04 9.52 15.33
CA SER A 85 -10.36 8.26 15.02
C SER A 85 -9.27 8.36 13.94
N THR A 86 -8.80 9.56 13.64
CA THR A 86 -7.71 9.77 12.67
C THR A 86 -6.44 9.13 13.21
N MET A 87 -5.77 8.36 12.37
CA MET A 87 -4.47 7.77 12.67
C MET A 87 -3.42 8.88 12.70
N LEU A 88 -2.79 9.06 13.86
CA LEU A 88 -1.76 10.06 14.09
C LEU A 88 -0.35 9.48 13.88
N TRP A 89 -0.18 8.18 14.15
CA TRP A 89 1.07 7.45 13.97
C TRP A 89 0.82 5.94 13.87
N GLN A 90 1.71 5.21 13.19
CA GLN A 90 1.69 3.75 13.08
C GLN A 90 3.11 3.14 13.04
N SER A 91 3.26 1.93 13.58
CA SER A 91 4.55 1.22 13.63
C SER A 91 5.13 0.83 12.28
N PHE A 92 4.28 0.62 11.27
CA PHE A 92 4.71 0.17 9.94
C PHE A 92 5.63 1.15 9.22
N GLU A 93 5.67 2.42 9.62
CA GLU A 93 6.54 3.46 9.04
C GLU A 93 8.03 3.22 9.33
N LEU A 94 8.38 2.44 10.35
CA LEU A 94 9.76 2.17 10.76
C LEU A 94 10.14 0.68 10.66
N ALA A 95 9.33 -0.12 9.97
CA ALA A 95 9.55 -1.55 9.87
C ALA A 95 10.71 -1.91 8.93
N ASP A 96 11.43 -2.97 9.27
CA ASP A 96 12.43 -3.64 8.45
C ASP A 96 11.87 -4.88 7.74
N THR A 97 10.73 -5.38 8.23
CA THR A 97 10.05 -6.58 7.75
C THR A 97 8.71 -6.20 7.11
N PHE A 98 8.46 -6.67 5.88
CA PHE A 98 7.15 -6.49 5.25
C PHE A 98 6.14 -7.46 5.86
N LEU A 99 5.10 -6.94 6.50
CA LEU A 99 4.06 -7.76 7.14
C LEU A 99 2.77 -7.82 6.29
N PRO A 100 1.94 -8.87 6.44
CA PRO A 100 0.63 -8.90 5.80
C PRO A 100 -0.18 -7.65 6.18
N ASP A 101 -0.93 -7.11 5.22
CA ASP A 101 -1.71 -5.86 5.30
C ASP A 101 -0.88 -4.56 5.43
N MET A 102 0.44 -4.65 5.60
CA MET A 102 1.32 -3.48 5.56
C MET A 102 1.29 -2.84 4.18
N LYS A 103 1.35 -1.52 4.13
CA LYS A 103 1.47 -0.75 2.89
C LYS A 103 2.85 -0.13 2.80
N ILE A 104 3.57 -0.42 1.74
CA ILE A 104 4.78 0.33 1.34
C ILE A 104 4.33 1.39 0.35
N ARG A 105 4.45 2.66 0.72
CA ARG A 105 4.05 3.79 -0.13
C ARG A 105 5.23 4.35 -0.90
N ALA A 106 4.97 4.88 -2.09
CA ALA A 106 5.94 5.61 -2.90
C ALA A 106 5.33 6.97 -3.19
N SER A 107 6.03 8.06 -2.91
CA SER A 107 5.54 9.42 -3.21
C SER A 107 6.31 10.04 -4.37
N ARG A 108 5.61 10.58 -5.38
CA ARG A 108 6.21 11.29 -6.52
C ARG A 108 6.62 12.72 -6.16
N VAL A 109 6.11 13.30 -5.07
CA VAL A 109 6.32 14.70 -4.69
C VAL A 109 7.12 14.81 -3.39
N GLY A 110 8.39 15.23 -3.50
CA GLY A 110 9.17 15.87 -2.42
C GLY A 110 9.40 15.07 -1.12
N ARG A 111 8.87 13.87 -0.99
CA ARG A 111 9.00 13.00 0.19
C ARG A 111 9.64 11.67 -0.22
N PRO A 112 10.63 11.16 0.55
CA PRO A 112 11.09 9.79 0.39
C PRO A 112 9.92 8.84 0.62
N GLY A 113 9.66 7.93 -0.33
CA GLY A 113 8.70 6.84 -0.13
C GLY A 113 9.11 5.93 1.04
N ASP A 114 8.17 5.12 1.53
CA ASP A 114 8.41 4.16 2.60
C ASP A 114 9.48 3.15 2.16
N ARG A 115 10.46 2.91 3.03
CA ARG A 115 11.55 1.96 2.79
C ARG A 115 11.71 1.03 3.96
N LEU A 116 11.83 -0.26 3.66
CA LEU A 116 12.24 -1.27 4.63
C LEU A 116 13.77 -1.22 4.74
N VAL A 117 14.28 -0.85 5.92
CA VAL A 117 15.73 -0.73 6.15
C VAL A 117 16.21 -1.94 6.96
N SER A 118 17.15 -2.68 6.35
CA SER A 118 17.76 -3.89 6.95
C SER A 118 18.37 -3.64 8.32
N TRP A 119 18.59 -4.72 9.08
CA TRP A 119 19.45 -4.71 10.26
C TRP A 119 20.91 -4.59 9.84
N LYS A 120 21.72 -3.96 10.68
CA LYS A 120 23.16 -3.81 10.46
C LYS A 120 23.89 -5.14 10.47
N ALA A 121 23.50 -6.05 11.37
CA ALA A 121 24.05 -7.39 11.46
C ALA A 121 23.06 -8.34 12.16
N PRO A 122 23.25 -9.67 12.07
CA PRO A 122 22.49 -10.61 12.88
C PRO A 122 22.62 -10.28 14.37
N GLY A 123 21.49 -9.97 15.02
CA GLY A 123 21.44 -9.57 16.43
C GLY A 123 21.65 -8.07 16.70
N ASP A 124 21.95 -7.26 15.68
CA ASP A 124 22.06 -5.80 15.78
C ASP A 124 20.95 -5.12 14.94
N PRO A 125 19.85 -4.67 15.58
CA PRO A 125 18.71 -4.07 14.87
C PRO A 125 18.95 -2.65 14.36
N SER A 126 20.13 -2.06 14.61
CA SER A 126 20.45 -0.72 14.10
C SER A 126 20.35 -0.68 12.57
N PRO A 127 20.03 0.50 11.97
CA PRO A 127 19.92 0.64 10.52
C PRO A 127 21.15 0.12 9.77
N GLY A 128 20.92 -0.85 8.89
CA GLY A 128 21.91 -1.42 7.98
C GLY A 128 22.03 -0.64 6.68
N ILE A 129 22.91 -1.11 5.79
CA ILE A 129 23.22 -0.44 4.52
C ILE A 129 22.25 -0.77 3.38
N PHE A 130 21.43 -1.81 3.56
CA PHE A 130 20.46 -2.23 2.56
C PHE A 130 19.07 -1.69 2.89
N ALA A 131 18.37 -1.21 1.87
CA ALA A 131 16.97 -0.84 1.96
C ALA A 131 16.18 -1.38 0.76
N SER A 132 14.89 -1.63 0.94
CA SER A 132 13.99 -2.06 -0.12
C SER A 132 12.71 -1.23 -0.11
N GLY A 133 12.16 -0.97 -1.30
CA GLY A 133 11.01 -0.09 -1.46
C GLY A 133 10.64 0.09 -2.92
N ILE A 134 9.77 1.05 -3.18
CA ILE A 134 9.26 1.37 -4.53
C ILE A 134 9.90 2.68 -4.99
N ASP A 135 10.40 2.71 -6.22
CA ASP A 135 10.79 3.98 -6.86
C ASP A 135 9.61 4.53 -7.68
N PRO A 136 9.06 5.70 -7.32
CA PRO A 136 7.95 6.29 -8.06
C PRO A 136 8.39 7.11 -9.29
N VAL A 137 9.69 7.40 -9.44
CA VAL A 137 10.20 8.37 -10.43
C VAL A 137 10.66 7.69 -11.71
N THR A 138 11.43 6.59 -11.63
CA THR A 138 12.02 5.96 -12.82
C THR A 138 11.11 4.90 -13.45
N SER A 139 10.44 4.09 -12.64
CA SER A 139 9.54 3.01 -13.02
C SER A 139 8.91 2.45 -11.76
N LEU A 140 7.59 2.27 -11.72
CA LEU A 140 6.90 1.62 -10.59
C LEU A 140 7.40 0.17 -10.46
N GLN A 141 8.46 -0.03 -9.70
CA GLN A 141 9.16 -1.30 -9.58
C GLN A 141 9.76 -1.40 -8.17
N LEU A 142 9.98 -2.63 -7.70
CA LEU A 142 10.74 -2.87 -6.48
C LEU A 142 12.22 -2.65 -6.73
N PHE A 143 12.84 -1.87 -5.86
CA PHE A 143 14.28 -1.63 -5.83
C PHE A 143 14.86 -2.11 -4.51
N THR A 144 16.12 -2.54 -4.59
CA THR A 144 17.00 -2.71 -3.43
C THR A 144 18.13 -1.70 -3.55
N TRP A 145 18.33 -0.92 -2.49
CA TRP A 145 19.42 0.02 -2.37
C TRP A 145 20.56 -0.62 -1.60
N ASN A 146 21.79 -0.43 -2.09
CA ASN A 146 23.01 -0.61 -1.31
C ASN A 146 23.60 0.78 -1.05
N GLY A 147 23.37 1.31 0.15
CA GLY A 147 23.59 2.73 0.44
C GLY A 147 22.69 3.62 -0.42
N SER A 148 23.28 4.54 -1.18
CA SER A 148 22.55 5.44 -2.09
C SER A 148 22.32 4.87 -3.48
N SER A 149 22.87 3.70 -3.81
CA SER A 149 22.82 3.14 -5.16
C SER A 149 21.60 2.23 -5.33
N PRO A 150 20.60 2.60 -6.17
CA PRO A 150 19.45 1.74 -6.46
C PRO A 150 19.82 0.62 -7.42
N LEU A 151 19.36 -0.60 -7.13
CA LEU A 151 19.39 -1.73 -8.04
C LEU A 151 17.96 -2.28 -8.23
N PRO A 152 17.48 -2.45 -9.47
CA PRO A 152 16.20 -3.10 -9.71
C PRO A 152 16.21 -4.52 -9.13
N LEU A 153 15.13 -4.92 -8.46
CA LEU A 153 15.02 -6.29 -7.96
C LEU A 153 14.89 -7.25 -9.14
N SER A 154 15.82 -8.20 -9.24
CA SER A 154 15.86 -9.18 -10.34
C SER A 154 14.52 -9.91 -10.49
N GLY A 155 13.94 -9.85 -11.69
CA GLY A 155 12.65 -10.49 -12.01
C GLY A 155 11.40 -9.67 -11.67
N ALA A 156 11.51 -8.50 -11.02
CA ALA A 156 10.41 -7.56 -10.93
C ALA A 156 10.33 -6.76 -12.23
N ALA A 157 9.28 -6.88 -13.03
CA ALA A 157 9.06 -5.97 -14.15
C ALA A 157 8.44 -4.65 -13.65
N PRO A 158 8.68 -3.51 -14.32
CA PRO A 158 7.92 -2.28 -14.08
C PRO A 158 6.42 -2.52 -14.15
N TRP A 159 5.67 -2.01 -13.19
CA TRP A 159 4.21 -2.01 -13.17
C TRP A 159 3.71 -0.79 -13.95
N THR A 160 2.72 -1.00 -14.81
CA THR A 160 2.12 0.09 -15.62
C THR A 160 0.72 0.46 -15.12
N GLY A 161 0.36 0.08 -13.89
CA GLY A 161 -0.98 0.30 -13.33
C GLY A 161 -1.24 -0.55 -12.08
N TYR A 162 -2.49 -0.98 -11.88
CA TYR A 162 -2.87 -1.89 -10.81
C TYR A 162 -2.42 -3.32 -11.14
N ARG A 163 -1.88 -4.02 -10.14
CA ARG A 163 -1.48 -5.42 -10.26
C ARG A 163 -1.91 -6.17 -9.01
N VAL A 164 -2.79 -7.14 -9.17
CA VAL A 164 -2.92 -8.24 -8.20
C VAL A 164 -1.99 -9.36 -8.67
N GLY A 165 -1.47 -10.22 -7.80
CA GLY A 165 -0.73 -11.40 -8.23
C GLY A 165 -0.72 -12.44 -7.12
N ASN A 166 -0.86 -13.70 -7.48
CA ASN A 166 -0.98 -14.78 -6.51
C ASN A 166 0.23 -15.70 -6.59
N ASN A 167 0.89 -15.92 -5.44
CA ASN A 167 1.98 -16.87 -5.31
C ASN A 167 1.58 -17.95 -4.31
N PHE A 168 1.51 -19.20 -4.76
CA PHE A 168 1.30 -20.34 -3.89
C PHE A 168 2.64 -20.83 -3.33
N ILE A 169 2.72 -20.97 -2.01
CA ILE A 169 3.85 -21.58 -1.33
C ILE A 169 3.47 -23.02 -1.00
N GLU A 170 4.02 -23.97 -1.76
CA GLU A 170 3.76 -25.40 -1.61
C GLU A 170 4.12 -25.93 -0.21
N SER A 171 5.21 -25.45 0.39
CA SER A 171 5.69 -25.93 1.69
C SER A 171 4.77 -25.59 2.86
N THR A 172 3.98 -24.52 2.75
CA THR A 172 3.06 -24.07 3.81
C THR A 172 1.59 -24.12 3.38
N SER A 173 1.29 -24.67 2.20
CA SER A 173 -0.05 -24.65 1.58
C SER A 173 -0.74 -23.28 1.69
N THR A 174 0.03 -22.20 1.53
CA THR A 174 -0.42 -20.83 1.73
C THR A 174 -0.38 -20.07 0.42
N THR A 175 -1.43 -19.33 0.11
CA THR A 175 -1.43 -18.40 -1.03
C THR A 175 -1.13 -16.99 -0.52
N ILE A 176 -0.09 -16.37 -1.08
CA ILE A 176 0.21 -14.94 -0.93
C ILE A 176 -0.48 -14.20 -2.07
N ASN A 177 -1.38 -13.28 -1.73
CA ASN A 177 -1.95 -12.35 -2.69
C ASN A 177 -1.23 -11.01 -2.58
N LEU A 178 -0.44 -10.66 -3.58
CA LEU A 178 0.18 -9.36 -3.72
C LEU A 178 -0.83 -8.39 -4.36
N THR A 179 -0.99 -7.21 -3.79
CA THR A 179 -1.78 -6.12 -4.37
C THR A 179 -0.91 -4.88 -4.47
N VAL A 180 -0.69 -4.41 -5.69
CA VAL A 180 -0.08 -3.13 -6.01
C VAL A 180 -1.19 -2.20 -6.46
N LEU A 181 -1.37 -1.11 -5.73
CA LEU A 181 -2.32 -0.05 -6.01
C LEU A 181 -1.52 1.21 -6.31
N ASP A 182 -1.39 1.55 -7.59
CA ASP A 182 -0.99 2.89 -7.97
C ASP A 182 -2.20 3.83 -7.75
N VAL A 183 -2.13 4.71 -6.74
CA VAL A 183 -3.20 5.69 -6.50
C VAL A 183 -2.84 6.94 -7.29
N MET A 184 -3.84 7.45 -7.99
CA MET A 184 -3.75 8.69 -8.76
C MET A 184 -3.40 9.88 -7.86
N ASP A 185 -2.61 10.80 -8.40
CA ASP A 185 -2.08 12.02 -7.78
C ASP A 185 -1.14 11.80 -6.59
N ASP A 186 0.07 11.36 -6.93
CA ASP A 186 1.30 11.45 -6.12
C ASP A 186 1.71 10.25 -5.26
N ASP A 187 0.86 9.25 -5.00
CA ASP A 187 1.23 8.12 -4.11
C ASP A 187 0.90 6.72 -4.66
N ALA A 188 1.92 5.87 -4.91
CA ALA A 188 1.72 4.44 -5.17
C ALA A 188 1.80 3.64 -3.86
N SER A 189 1.11 2.51 -3.75
CA SER A 189 1.22 1.63 -2.58
C SER A 189 1.21 0.14 -2.93
N MET A 190 1.97 -0.65 -2.17
CA MET A 190 2.01 -2.11 -2.28
C MET A 190 1.68 -2.75 -0.93
N SER A 191 0.85 -3.80 -0.95
CA SER A 191 0.51 -4.62 0.21
C SER A 191 0.38 -6.09 -0.20
N PHE A 192 0.49 -7.02 0.75
CA PHE A 192 0.16 -8.43 0.51
C PHE A 192 -0.73 -8.98 1.61
N THR A 193 -1.50 -10.02 1.27
CA THR A 193 -2.36 -10.75 2.21
C THR A 193 -2.08 -12.24 2.15
N LEU A 194 -2.44 -12.97 3.21
CA LEU A 194 -2.29 -14.42 3.31
C LEU A 194 -3.67 -15.05 3.39
N SER A 195 -3.93 -16.06 2.57
CA SER A 195 -5.14 -16.89 2.64
C SER A 195 -4.78 -18.30 3.12
N PRO A 196 -5.38 -18.81 4.23
CA PRO A 196 -5.13 -20.16 4.72
C PRO A 196 -5.70 -21.21 3.74
N GLY A 197 -4.95 -22.30 3.54
CA GLY A 197 -5.25 -23.48 2.73
C GLY A 197 -6.69 -23.60 2.21
N GLY A 198 -6.90 -23.11 1.00
CA GLY A 198 -8.04 -23.49 0.17
C GLY A 198 -7.58 -24.56 -0.81
N THR A 199 -8.38 -25.63 -0.95
CA THR A 199 -8.33 -26.53 -2.10
C THR A 199 -8.23 -25.70 -3.37
N ILE A 200 -7.29 -26.02 -4.25
CA ILE A 200 -7.39 -25.61 -5.65
C ILE A 200 -8.70 -26.25 -6.14
N THR A 201 -9.83 -25.55 -6.05
CA THR A 201 -10.84 -25.70 -7.09
C THR A 201 -10.06 -25.45 -8.36
N ARG A 202 -10.16 -26.39 -9.30
CA ARG A 202 -9.38 -26.56 -10.52
C ARG A 202 -9.60 -25.40 -11.53
N GLU A 203 -9.44 -24.18 -11.02
CA GLU A 203 -9.28 -22.90 -11.66
C GLU A 203 -7.97 -22.34 -11.09
N SER A 204 -6.86 -22.86 -11.60
CA SER A 204 -5.58 -22.15 -11.59
C SER A 204 -5.40 -21.59 -13.00
N PRO A 205 -4.94 -20.34 -13.20
CA PRO A 205 -4.45 -19.36 -12.22
C PRO A 205 -5.37 -18.13 -12.11
N ALA A 206 -5.46 -17.51 -10.93
CA ALA A 206 -5.62 -16.06 -10.93
C ALA A 206 -4.30 -15.49 -11.46
N GLU A 207 -4.20 -15.40 -12.78
CA GLU A 207 -3.37 -14.38 -13.41
C GLU A 207 -3.60 -13.10 -12.63
N GLY A 208 -2.50 -12.42 -12.29
CA GLY A 208 -2.65 -11.11 -11.74
C GLY A 208 -3.58 -10.28 -12.60
N TYR A 209 -4.63 -9.69 -12.03
CA TYR A 209 -5.48 -8.76 -12.78
C TYR A 209 -4.62 -7.57 -13.18
N GLN A 210 -3.98 -7.68 -14.34
CA GLN A 210 -3.23 -6.64 -15.01
C GLN A 210 -4.19 -6.07 -16.04
N PHE A 211 -4.81 -4.95 -15.70
CA PHE A 211 -5.59 -4.22 -16.69
C PHE A 211 -4.70 -3.22 -17.42
N SER A 212 -5.04 -2.93 -18.68
CA SER A 212 -4.25 -2.01 -19.49
C SER A 212 -4.58 -0.56 -19.09
N VAL A 213 -3.54 0.28 -18.95
CA VAL A 213 -3.72 1.73 -18.90
C VAL A 213 -3.67 2.26 -20.32
N VAL A 214 -4.76 2.89 -20.76
CA VAL A 214 -4.90 3.49 -22.10
C VAL A 214 -4.51 4.96 -22.00
N SER A 215 -3.77 5.49 -22.98
CA SER A 215 -3.41 6.91 -23.00
C SER A 215 -4.63 7.81 -23.24
N PHE A 216 -4.69 8.97 -22.59
CA PHE A 216 -5.81 9.90 -22.79
C PHE A 216 -5.88 10.40 -24.23
N ARG A 217 -4.71 10.57 -24.87
CA ARG A 217 -4.60 10.94 -26.29
C ARG A 217 -5.34 9.95 -27.19
N ASP A 218 -5.18 8.65 -26.96
CA ASP A 218 -5.84 7.63 -27.78
C ASP A 218 -7.35 7.61 -27.53
N ILE A 219 -7.78 7.89 -26.30
CA ILE A 219 -9.21 8.03 -25.98
C ILE A 219 -9.82 9.27 -26.64
N ILE A 220 -9.13 10.41 -26.61
CA ILE A 220 -9.57 11.62 -27.30
C ILE A 220 -9.74 11.32 -28.79
N ALA A 221 -8.76 10.66 -29.41
CA ALA A 221 -8.84 10.30 -30.82
C ALA A 221 -10.02 9.34 -31.09
N ALA A 222 -10.26 8.37 -30.22
CA ALA A 222 -11.33 7.38 -30.37
C ALA A 222 -12.75 7.93 -30.11
N THR A 223 -12.86 9.02 -29.36
CA THR A 223 -14.14 9.64 -28.96
C THR A 223 -14.43 10.96 -29.67
N ASP A 224 -13.56 11.37 -30.61
CA ASP A 224 -13.56 12.70 -31.21
C ASP A 224 -13.64 13.81 -30.15
N ASN A 225 -12.71 13.77 -29.20
CA ASN A 225 -12.67 14.67 -28.05
C ASN A 225 -13.98 14.67 -27.23
N PHE A 226 -14.51 13.47 -26.95
CA PHE A 226 -15.77 13.25 -26.22
C PHE A 226 -16.98 13.94 -26.87
N HIS A 227 -17.07 13.91 -28.20
CA HIS A 227 -18.18 14.50 -28.93
C HIS A 227 -19.52 13.82 -28.56
N GLU A 228 -20.61 14.60 -28.50
CA GLU A 228 -21.91 14.12 -28.03
C GLU A 228 -22.49 12.98 -28.87
N SER A 229 -22.12 12.88 -30.16
CA SER A 229 -22.54 11.78 -31.03
C SER A 229 -22.04 10.41 -30.59
N TYR A 230 -20.99 10.36 -29.77
CA TYR A 230 -20.46 9.13 -29.20
C TYR A 230 -21.04 8.85 -27.80
N MET A 231 -21.76 9.79 -27.19
CA MET A 231 -22.33 9.61 -25.86
C MET A 231 -23.52 8.65 -25.92
N ILE A 232 -23.44 7.58 -25.13
CA ILE A 232 -24.49 6.55 -25.03
C ILE A 232 -25.22 6.57 -23.69
N GLY A 233 -24.74 7.34 -22.71
CA GLY A 233 -25.41 7.48 -21.43
C GLY A 233 -24.81 8.56 -20.55
N GLN A 234 -25.63 9.13 -19.68
CA GLN A 234 -25.22 10.10 -18.67
C GLN A 234 -26.01 9.87 -17.39
N GLY A 235 -25.32 9.91 -16.24
CA GLY A 235 -25.94 9.81 -14.92
C GLY A 235 -25.11 10.51 -13.84
N GLY A 236 -25.49 10.32 -12.58
CA GLY A 236 -24.79 10.93 -11.43
C GLY A 236 -23.33 10.51 -11.28
N PHE A 237 -22.93 9.40 -11.89
CA PHE A 237 -21.58 8.82 -11.82
C PHE A 237 -20.71 9.12 -13.05
N GLY A 238 -21.15 10.04 -13.91
CA GLY A 238 -20.41 10.47 -15.10
C GLY A 238 -21.11 10.19 -16.43
N LYS A 239 -20.32 10.29 -17.50
CA LYS A 239 -20.78 10.15 -18.90
C LYS A 239 -20.17 8.90 -19.53
N VAL A 240 -20.93 8.20 -20.34
CA VAL A 240 -20.50 6.99 -21.05
C VAL A 240 -20.50 7.25 -22.54
N TYR A 241 -19.39 6.94 -23.19
CA TYR A 241 -19.18 7.10 -24.62
C TYR A 241 -18.92 5.75 -25.27
N LYS A 242 -19.53 5.49 -26.42
CA LYS A 242 -19.15 4.37 -27.29
C LYS A 242 -17.96 4.81 -28.13
N ALA A 243 -16.92 4.00 -28.21
CA ALA A 243 -15.77 4.30 -29.06
C ALA A 243 -15.22 3.02 -29.70
N ASN A 244 -14.46 3.18 -30.79
CA ASN A 244 -13.62 2.11 -31.30
C ASN A 244 -12.18 2.39 -30.88
N LEU A 245 -11.67 1.59 -29.96
CA LEU A 245 -10.32 1.72 -29.43
C LEU A 245 -9.50 0.50 -29.87
N TYR A 246 -8.45 0.74 -30.65
CA TYR A 246 -7.58 -0.31 -31.22
C TYR A 246 -8.33 -1.42 -31.98
N GLY A 247 -9.44 -1.09 -32.66
CA GLY A 247 -10.25 -2.04 -33.41
C GLY A 247 -11.33 -2.74 -32.59
N GLN A 248 -11.44 -2.45 -31.29
CA GLN A 248 -12.43 -3.01 -30.38
C GLN A 248 -13.51 -1.96 -30.05
N GLU A 249 -14.79 -2.33 -30.18
CA GLU A 249 -15.88 -1.52 -29.66
C GLU A 249 -15.90 -1.57 -28.13
N VAL A 250 -15.84 -0.39 -27.50
CA VAL A 250 -15.75 -0.22 -26.06
C VAL A 250 -16.74 0.84 -25.57
N ALA A 251 -17.16 0.69 -24.32
CA ALA A 251 -17.82 1.72 -23.55
C ALA A 251 -16.78 2.42 -22.65
N ILE A 252 -16.61 3.72 -22.83
CA ILE A 252 -15.70 4.56 -22.07
C ILE A 252 -16.53 5.36 -21.08
N LYS A 253 -16.48 4.99 -19.80
CA LYS A 253 -17.14 5.75 -18.73
C LYS A 253 -16.16 6.77 -18.16
N ARG A 254 -16.41 8.05 -18.44
CA ARG A 254 -15.70 9.20 -17.88
C ARG A 254 -16.36 9.59 -16.57
N ILE A 255 -15.64 9.44 -15.46
CA ILE A 255 -16.15 9.76 -14.12
C ILE A 255 -16.26 11.29 -13.96
N CYS A 256 -17.23 11.74 -13.16
CA CYS A 256 -17.40 13.17 -12.90
C CYS A 256 -16.18 13.75 -12.16
N ARG A 257 -15.82 15.01 -12.48
CA ARG A 257 -14.59 15.67 -12.00
C ARG A 257 -14.67 16.19 -10.56
N ASP A 258 -15.77 15.99 -9.85
CA ASP A 258 -16.04 16.68 -8.59
C ASP A 258 -15.74 15.79 -7.35
N SER A 259 -14.64 16.12 -6.64
CA SER A 259 -14.27 15.74 -5.26
C SER A 259 -13.53 14.40 -4.98
N GLU A 260 -12.96 14.30 -3.77
CA GLU A 260 -12.39 13.08 -3.15
C GLU A 260 -13.32 11.86 -3.28
N GLN A 261 -14.63 12.10 -3.36
CA GLN A 261 -15.64 11.06 -3.53
C GLN A 261 -15.56 10.40 -4.93
N GLY A 262 -15.28 11.14 -5.99
CA GLY A 262 -15.11 10.59 -7.35
C GLY A 262 -13.90 9.66 -7.46
N ILE A 263 -12.84 9.92 -6.68
CA ILE A 263 -11.65 9.04 -6.60
C ILE A 263 -11.99 7.73 -5.89
N LEU A 264 -12.72 7.81 -4.78
CA LEU A 264 -13.18 6.64 -4.04
C LEU A 264 -14.14 5.78 -4.88
N GLU A 265 -15.06 6.42 -5.61
CA GLU A 265 -16.00 5.76 -6.51
C GLU A 265 -15.30 5.08 -7.68
N PHE A 266 -14.37 5.78 -8.36
CA PHE A 266 -13.54 5.18 -9.41
C PHE A 266 -12.75 3.98 -8.87
N ARG A 267 -12.12 4.11 -7.71
CA ARG A 267 -11.37 3.01 -7.07
C ARG A 267 -12.26 1.82 -6.75
N ASN A 268 -13.42 2.05 -6.16
CA ASN A 268 -14.36 0.98 -5.83
C ASN A 268 -14.84 0.28 -7.10
N GLU A 269 -15.14 1.03 -8.15
CA GLU A 269 -15.62 0.49 -9.42
C GLU A 269 -14.52 -0.32 -10.14
N VAL A 270 -13.27 0.19 -10.22
CA VAL A 270 -12.12 -0.57 -10.75
C VAL A 270 -11.90 -1.86 -9.96
N VAL A 271 -11.85 -1.79 -8.63
CA VAL A 271 -11.58 -2.96 -7.78
C VAL A 271 -12.71 -4.00 -7.88
N LEU A 272 -13.96 -3.54 -7.88
CA LEU A 272 -15.12 -4.43 -7.97
C LEU A 272 -15.17 -5.11 -9.34
N ILE A 273 -15.06 -4.34 -10.42
CA ILE A 273 -15.14 -4.87 -11.78
C ILE A 273 -13.94 -5.77 -12.09
N ALA A 274 -12.74 -5.43 -11.65
CA ALA A 274 -11.57 -6.29 -11.81
C ALA A 274 -11.73 -7.64 -11.06
N LYS A 275 -12.38 -7.65 -9.89
CA LYS A 275 -12.65 -8.89 -9.14
C LYS A 275 -13.79 -9.73 -9.72
N LEU A 276 -14.70 -9.12 -10.48
CA LEU A 276 -15.92 -9.77 -10.97
C LEU A 276 -15.79 -10.24 -12.44
N GLN A 277 -14.59 -10.61 -12.89
CA GLN A 277 -14.43 -11.15 -14.24
C GLN A 277 -15.12 -12.52 -14.37
N HIS A 278 -16.31 -12.51 -14.97
CA HIS A 278 -17.10 -13.71 -15.24
C HIS A 278 -17.72 -13.60 -16.64
N ARG A 279 -17.92 -14.74 -17.31
CA ARG A 279 -18.48 -14.83 -18.68
C ARG A 279 -19.86 -14.16 -18.88
N ASN A 280 -20.56 -13.84 -17.80
CA ASN A 280 -21.89 -13.21 -17.83
C ASN A 280 -21.87 -11.75 -17.31
N LEU A 281 -20.69 -11.19 -17.07
CA LEU A 281 -20.50 -9.81 -16.63
C LEU A 281 -19.70 -9.06 -17.69
N VAL A 282 -19.95 -7.75 -17.80
CA VAL A 282 -19.30 -6.89 -18.79
C VAL A 282 -17.79 -6.99 -18.65
N LYS A 283 -17.09 -7.34 -19.73
CA LYS A 283 -15.64 -7.46 -19.70
C LYS A 283 -14.99 -6.10 -19.47
N PHE A 284 -14.01 -6.07 -18.57
CA PHE A 284 -13.20 -4.89 -18.30
C PHE A 284 -11.88 -4.96 -19.04
N PHE A 285 -11.58 -3.93 -19.81
CA PHE A 285 -10.37 -3.86 -20.63
C PHE A 285 -9.27 -3.04 -19.97
N GLY A 286 -9.63 -1.98 -19.24
CA GLY A 286 -8.63 -1.04 -18.73
C GLY A 286 -9.20 0.23 -18.15
N CYS A 287 -8.30 1.14 -17.77
CA CYS A 287 -8.66 2.50 -17.40
C CYS A 287 -7.72 3.52 -18.07
N CYS A 288 -8.13 4.79 -18.11
CA CYS A 288 -7.25 5.89 -18.43
C CYS A 288 -7.22 6.87 -17.27
N ILE A 289 -6.02 7.36 -17.03
CA ILE A 289 -5.62 8.12 -15.86
C ILE A 289 -4.66 9.19 -16.35
N GLU A 290 -5.10 10.44 -16.49
CA GLU A 290 -4.24 11.55 -16.93
C GLU A 290 -4.71 12.87 -16.32
N GLY A 291 -3.95 13.41 -15.36
CA GLY A 291 -4.37 14.54 -14.54
C GLY A 291 -5.71 14.25 -13.84
N ASP A 292 -6.67 15.16 -13.97
CA ASP A 292 -8.01 15.02 -13.39
C ASP A 292 -8.89 13.98 -14.11
N GLU A 293 -8.44 13.41 -15.22
CA GLU A 293 -9.23 12.50 -16.04
C GLU A 293 -9.17 11.06 -15.52
N LYS A 294 -10.34 10.53 -15.16
CA LYS A 294 -10.52 9.16 -14.68
C LYS A 294 -11.55 8.46 -15.56
N LEU A 295 -11.10 7.50 -16.38
CA LEU A 295 -11.97 6.80 -17.33
C LEU A 295 -11.86 5.29 -17.20
N LEU A 296 -13.00 4.59 -17.31
CA LEU A 296 -13.07 3.13 -17.38
C LEU A 296 -13.33 2.70 -18.82
N ILE A 297 -12.59 1.71 -19.29
CA ILE A 297 -12.78 1.07 -20.60
C ILE A 297 -13.39 -0.31 -20.37
N LEU A 298 -14.63 -0.46 -20.83
CA LEU A 298 -15.46 -1.64 -20.68
C LEU A 298 -15.86 -2.17 -22.06
N GLU A 299 -16.27 -3.43 -22.12
CA GLU A 299 -16.96 -3.99 -23.26
C GLU A 299 -18.26 -3.23 -23.52
N TYR A 300 -18.45 -2.83 -24.77
CA TYR A 300 -19.72 -2.25 -25.19
C TYR A 300 -20.75 -3.36 -25.34
N MET A 301 -21.81 -3.29 -24.52
CA MET A 301 -22.96 -4.18 -24.62
C MET A 301 -24.11 -3.39 -25.26
N PRO A 302 -24.55 -3.73 -26.49
CA PRO A 302 -25.76 -3.15 -27.05
C PRO A 302 -26.96 -3.58 -26.20
N VAL A 303 -27.80 -2.61 -25.85
CA VAL A 303 -29.04 -2.80 -25.09
C VAL A 303 -30.13 -3.37 -25.99
#